data_AF-A0AAE1R1X9-F1
#
_entry.id   AF-A0AAE1R1X9-F1
#
_cell.length_a   1.000
_cell.length_b   1.000
_cell.length_c   1.000
_cell.angle_alpha   90.00
_cell.angle_beta   90.00
_cell.angle_gamma   90.00
#
_symmetry.space_group_name_H-M   'P 1'
#
loop_
_entity.id
_entity.type
_entity.pdbx_description
1 polymer ?
#
loop_
_entity_poly.entity_id
_entity_poly.type
_entity_poly.pdbx_seq_one_letter_code
_entity_poly.pdbx_strand_id
1 'polypeptide(L)'
;MAKTPSQIETPEIKNIKHEVLLNIPGCKVHLMDEGETLELSNGFFTIFSRSEEDVCVANIIKVGDELQWPLTKDDPVVKLDSLHYLFTLPIENGHHLSYGVTVSEKGSGNLGLLDAFLKENDLFTCSSTTTNSF
;
A
#
# COMPACT_ATOMS: atom_id res chain seq x y z
N MET A 1 -8.93 39.45 -45.31
CA MET A 1 -7.83 38.58 -44.86
C MET A 1 -8.37 37.70 -43.74
N ALA A 2 -8.67 36.43 -44.03
CA ALA A 2 -9.11 35.47 -43.02
C ALA A 2 -7.87 34.85 -42.38
N LYS A 3 -7.75 34.92 -41.04
CA LYS A 3 -6.80 34.10 -40.28
C LYS A 3 -7.55 32.92 -39.70
N THR A 4 -7.03 31.74 -40.00
CA THR A 4 -7.44 30.40 -39.57
C THR A 4 -7.59 30.29 -38.06
N PRO A 5 -8.60 29.58 -37.52
CA PRO A 5 -8.61 29.20 -36.12
C PRO A 5 -7.57 28.08 -35.87
N SER A 6 -6.67 28.32 -34.93
CA SER A 6 -5.66 27.35 -34.48
C SER A 6 -6.31 26.05 -34.01
N GLN A 7 -5.70 24.93 -34.37
CA GLN A 7 -6.00 23.60 -33.86
C GLN A 7 -6.09 23.62 -32.34
N ILE A 8 -7.20 23.13 -31.81
CA ILE A 8 -7.31 22.68 -30.43
C ILE A 8 -6.55 21.36 -30.39
N GLU A 9 -5.31 21.38 -29.90
CA GLU A 9 -4.59 20.16 -29.54
C GLU A 9 -5.43 19.42 -28.50
N THR A 10 -5.92 18.24 -28.88
CA THR A 10 -6.62 17.34 -27.97
C THR A 10 -5.55 16.78 -27.04
N PRO A 11 -5.69 16.87 -25.70
CA PRO A 11 -4.70 16.27 -24.81
C PRO A 11 -4.66 14.77 -25.11
N GLU A 12 -3.48 14.24 -25.40
CA GLU A 12 -3.26 12.81 -25.55
C GLU A 12 -3.84 12.11 -24.31
N ILE A 13 -4.85 11.26 -24.52
CA ILE A 13 -5.42 10.47 -23.43
C ILE A 13 -4.36 9.45 -23.06
N LYS A 14 -3.56 9.76 -22.04
CA LYS A 14 -2.65 8.78 -21.44
C LYS A 14 -3.46 7.56 -21.03
N ASN A 15 -3.10 6.39 -21.54
CA ASN A 15 -3.77 5.15 -21.20
C ASN A 15 -3.36 4.71 -19.79
N ILE A 16 -4.11 5.16 -18.78
CA ILE A 16 -3.90 4.79 -17.38
C ILE A 16 -4.70 3.51 -17.09
N LYS A 17 -4.02 2.47 -16.61
CA LYS A 17 -4.65 1.22 -16.17
C LYS A 17 -4.38 0.98 -14.68
N HIS A 18 -5.35 0.34 -14.02
CA HIS A 18 -5.21 -0.18 -12.66
C HIS A 18 -5.45 -1.68 -12.68
N GLU A 19 -4.49 -2.46 -12.19
CA GLU A 19 -4.58 -3.92 -12.11
C GLU A 19 -4.49 -4.36 -10.65
N VAL A 20 -5.46 -5.16 -10.19
CA VAL A 20 -5.47 -5.68 -8.82
C VAL A 20 -4.52 -6.88 -8.72
N LEU A 21 -3.51 -6.76 -7.87
CA LEU A 21 -2.48 -7.78 -7.64
C LEU A 21 -2.83 -8.67 -6.44
N LEU A 22 -3.42 -8.09 -5.40
CA LEU A 22 -3.79 -8.79 -4.18
C LEU A 22 -5.05 -8.20 -3.57
N ASN A 23 -5.89 -9.05 -3.00
CA ASN A 23 -7.10 -8.63 -2.29
C ASN A 23 -7.33 -9.52 -1.05
N ILE A 24 -7.44 -8.90 0.13
CA ILE A 24 -7.53 -9.59 1.42
C ILE A 24 -8.70 -9.01 2.23
N PRO A 25 -9.72 -9.81 2.57
CA PRO A 25 -10.87 -9.33 3.34
C PRO A 25 -10.55 -9.14 4.83
N GLY A 26 -11.30 -8.26 5.48
CA GLY A 26 -11.31 -8.13 6.94
C GLY A 26 -10.03 -7.52 7.50
N CYS A 27 -9.50 -6.51 6.81
CA CYS A 27 -8.38 -5.69 7.24
C CYS A 27 -8.88 -4.46 8.02
N LYS A 28 -8.09 -4.02 9.00
CA LYS A 28 -8.21 -2.73 9.68
C LYS A 28 -6.89 -2.00 9.66
N VAL A 29 -6.91 -0.68 9.50
CA VAL A 29 -5.73 0.18 9.56
C VAL A 29 -5.89 1.19 10.68
N HIS A 30 -4.85 1.33 11.48
CA HIS A 30 -4.75 2.33 12.53
C HIS A 30 -3.55 3.24 12.28
N LEU A 31 -3.71 4.53 12.50
CA LEU A 31 -2.59 5.43 12.71
C LEU A 31 -2.04 5.18 14.12
N MET A 32 -0.74 4.93 14.20
CA MET A 32 0.00 4.72 15.44
C MET A 32 0.81 5.98 15.75
N ASP A 33 0.50 6.67 16.86
CA ASP A 33 1.17 7.90 17.26
C ASP A 33 1.37 7.94 18.79
N GLU A 34 2.62 8.07 19.24
CA GLU A 34 3.03 8.23 20.66
C GLU A 34 2.29 7.36 21.71
N GLY A 35 1.84 6.15 21.33
CA GLY A 35 1.13 5.21 22.22
C GLY A 35 -0.40 5.27 22.13
N GLU A 36 -0.94 6.17 21.31
CA GLU A 36 -2.33 6.21 20.90
C GLU A 36 -2.53 5.55 19.53
N THR A 37 -3.74 5.03 19.30
CA THR A 37 -4.12 4.39 18.04
C THR A 37 -5.45 4.92 17.54
N LEU A 38 -5.50 5.41 16.31
CA LEU A 38 -6.72 5.89 15.66
C LEU A 38 -7.09 4.97 14.50
N GLU A 39 -8.25 4.31 14.53
CA GLU A 39 -8.74 3.53 13.38
C GLU A 39 -9.02 4.49 12.20
N LEU A 40 -8.33 4.28 11.08
CA LEU A 40 -8.48 5.10 9.87
C LEU A 40 -9.43 4.47 8.86
N SER A 41 -9.39 3.14 8.71
CA SER A 41 -10.20 2.43 7.72
C SER A 41 -10.31 0.94 8.04
N ASN A 42 -11.34 0.30 7.49
CA ASN A 42 -11.53 -1.15 7.53
C ASN A 42 -12.16 -1.66 6.23
N GLY A 43 -11.97 -2.95 5.94
CA GLY A 43 -12.55 -3.60 4.75
C GLY A 43 -11.56 -4.50 4.04
N PHE A 44 -11.46 -4.37 2.73
CA PHE A 44 -10.52 -5.12 1.91
C PHE A 44 -9.17 -4.39 1.85
N PHE A 45 -8.08 -5.12 2.13
CA PHE A 45 -6.72 -4.69 1.81
C PHE A 45 -6.41 -5.11 0.38
N THR A 46 -6.24 -4.12 -0.49
CA THR A 46 -6.00 -4.30 -1.91
C THR A 46 -4.66 -3.73 -2.28
N ILE A 47 -3.84 -4.48 -3.01
CA ILE A 47 -2.70 -3.94 -3.74
C ILE A 47 -3.08 -3.87 -5.21
N PHE A 48 -2.91 -2.72 -5.83
CA PHE A 48 -3.05 -2.57 -7.27
C PHE A 48 -1.85 -1.86 -7.87
N SER A 49 -1.44 -2.29 -9.06
CA SER A 49 -0.47 -1.56 -9.86
C SER A 49 -1.19 -0.50 -10.68
N ARG A 50 -0.59 0.68 -10.74
CA ARG A 50 -0.93 1.72 -11.71
C ARG A 50 0.10 1.65 -12.83
N SER A 51 -0.37 1.57 -14.07
CA SER A 51 0.49 1.66 -15.24
C SER A 51 0.07 2.80 -16.17
N GLU A 52 1.04 3.50 -16.73
CA GLU A 52 0.86 4.51 -17.77
C GLU A 52 1.61 4.04 -19.01
N GLU A 53 0.91 3.97 -20.15
CA GLU A 53 1.54 3.53 -21.42
C GLU A 53 2.26 2.17 -21.31
N ASP A 54 1.62 1.23 -20.58
CA ASP A 54 2.12 -0.12 -20.28
C ASP A 54 3.40 -0.17 -19.42
N VAL A 55 3.83 0.96 -18.84
CA VAL A 55 4.89 1.04 -17.84
C VAL A 55 4.27 1.07 -16.44
N CYS A 56 4.69 0.17 -15.55
CA CYS A 56 4.28 0.21 -14.14
C CYS A 56 4.89 1.44 -13.46
N VAL A 57 4.03 2.35 -13.00
CA VAL A 57 4.46 3.62 -12.39
C VAL A 57 4.38 3.60 -10.87
N ALA A 58 3.48 2.82 -10.26
CA ALA A 58 3.34 2.71 -8.82
C ALA A 58 2.57 1.46 -8.41
N ASN A 59 2.91 0.90 -7.26
CA ASN A 59 2.02 0.00 -6.52
C ASN A 59 1.34 0.82 -5.43
N ILE A 60 0.03 0.65 -5.28
CA ILE A 60 -0.78 1.40 -4.31
C ILE A 60 -1.50 0.40 -3.42
N ILE A 61 -1.43 0.63 -2.12
CA ILE A 61 -2.24 -0.05 -1.13
C ILE A 61 -3.53 0.75 -0.95
N LYS A 62 -4.67 0.05 -0.91
CA LYS A 62 -5.97 0.58 -0.55
C LYS A 62 -6.60 -0.27 0.54
N VAL A 63 -7.16 0.36 1.57
CA VAL A 63 -7.98 -0.31 2.57
C VAL A 63 -9.34 0.35 2.69
N GLY A 64 -10.40 -0.45 2.54
CA GLY A 64 -11.76 0.07 2.49
C GLY A 64 -11.94 0.96 1.26
N ASP A 65 -12.78 1.99 1.35
CA ASP A 65 -13.04 2.88 0.21
C ASP A 65 -12.16 4.13 0.18
N GLU A 66 -11.69 4.59 1.35
CA GLU A 66 -11.13 5.94 1.50
C GLU A 66 -9.61 5.97 1.68
N LEU A 67 -9.02 4.97 2.34
CA LEU A 67 -7.60 5.02 2.70
C LEU A 67 -6.72 4.39 1.62
N GLN A 68 -5.76 5.16 1.12
CA GLN A 68 -4.77 4.70 0.15
C GLN A 68 -3.40 5.30 0.44
N TRP A 69 -2.35 4.54 0.15
CA TRP A 69 -0.98 5.04 0.18
C TRP A 69 -0.10 4.32 -0.84
N PRO A 70 0.94 4.99 -1.37
CA PRO A 70 1.88 4.34 -2.26
C PRO A 70 2.72 3.31 -1.51
N LEU A 71 3.10 2.26 -2.22
CA LEU A 71 4.08 1.29 -1.77
C LEU A 71 5.40 1.60 -2.47
N THR A 72 6.46 1.86 -1.70
CA THR A 72 7.75 2.27 -2.25
C THR A 72 8.88 1.41 -1.70
N LYS A 73 9.85 1.12 -2.57
CA LYS A 73 10.95 0.18 -2.28
C LYS A 73 11.82 0.57 -1.09
N ASP A 74 11.81 1.84 -0.73
CA ASP A 74 12.67 2.40 0.32
C ASP A 74 11.92 2.57 1.65
N ASP A 75 10.61 2.32 1.67
CA ASP A 75 9.79 2.47 2.88
C ASP A 75 9.83 1.21 3.75
N PRO A 76 10.02 1.35 5.08
CA PRO A 76 10.05 0.19 5.97
C PRO A 76 8.67 -0.45 6.11
N VAL A 77 8.65 -1.77 6.03
CA VAL A 77 7.49 -2.59 6.42
C VAL A 77 7.94 -3.68 7.38
N VAL A 78 7.31 -3.75 8.56
CA VAL A 78 7.62 -4.75 9.57
C VAL A 78 6.42 -5.64 9.80
N LYS A 79 6.57 -6.95 9.61
CA LYS A 79 5.61 -7.94 10.09
C LYS A 79 5.86 -8.19 11.58
N LEU A 80 4.88 -7.83 12.40
CA LEU A 80 4.94 -7.91 13.86
C LEU A 80 4.61 -9.33 14.36
N ASP A 81 3.60 -9.97 13.76
CA ASP A 81 3.24 -11.36 14.01
C ASP A 81 2.50 -11.97 12.80
N SER A 82 1.75 -13.06 12.99
CA SER A 82 1.03 -13.74 11.90
C SER A 82 -0.03 -12.89 11.19
N LEU A 83 -0.61 -11.88 11.86
CA LEU A 83 -1.77 -11.11 11.38
C LEU A 83 -1.53 -9.59 11.37
N HIS A 84 -0.42 -9.13 11.95
CA HIS A 84 -0.15 -7.70 12.14
C HIS A 84 1.09 -7.24 11.37
N TYR A 85 0.94 -6.12 10.67
CA TYR A 85 1.99 -5.43 9.93
C TYR A 85 2.06 -3.97 10.36
N LEU A 86 3.24 -3.37 10.25
CA LEU A 86 3.49 -1.96 10.49
C LEU A 86 4.15 -1.37 9.25
N PHE A 87 3.49 -0.40 8.63
CA PHE A 87 4.01 0.37 7.50
C PHE A 87 4.48 1.72 8.00
N THR A 88 5.69 2.12 7.62
CA THR A 88 6.23 3.44 7.95
C THR A 88 6.26 4.28 6.68
N LEU A 89 5.48 5.35 6.65
CA LEU A 89 5.36 6.23 5.50
C LEU A 89 6.11 7.53 5.76
N PRO A 90 7.09 7.92 4.93
CA PRO A 90 7.76 9.20 5.07
C PRO A 90 6.77 10.34 4.79
N ILE A 91 6.84 11.38 5.60
CA ILE A 91 6.19 12.66 5.33
C ILE A 91 7.25 13.75 5.21
N GLU A 92 6.81 14.95 4.83
CA GLU A 92 7.70 16.10 4.69
C GLU A 92 8.45 16.39 5.99
N ASN A 93 9.66 16.96 5.86
CA ASN A 93 10.52 17.38 6.97
C ASN A 93 11.07 16.25 7.86
N GLY A 94 11.16 15.01 7.34
CA GLY A 94 11.82 13.90 8.02
C GLY A 94 10.98 13.24 9.12
N HIS A 95 9.72 13.61 9.24
CA HIS A 95 8.75 12.89 10.06
C HIS A 95 8.21 11.68 9.28
N HIS A 96 7.55 10.76 9.98
CA HIS A 96 6.90 9.60 9.37
C HIS A 96 5.56 9.31 10.03
N LEU A 97 4.65 8.67 9.29
CA LEU A 97 3.42 8.09 9.81
C LEU A 97 3.62 6.58 9.97
N SER A 98 3.08 6.03 11.05
CA SER A 98 3.11 4.59 11.30
C SER A 98 1.70 4.02 11.16
N TYR A 99 1.48 3.20 10.13
CA TYR A 99 0.19 2.54 9.88
C TYR A 99 0.24 1.09 10.34
N GLY A 100 -0.49 0.79 11.41
CA GLY A 100 -0.70 -0.57 11.88
C GLY A 100 -1.83 -1.24 11.13
N VAL A 101 -1.51 -2.31 10.42
CA VAL A 101 -2.43 -3.11 9.62
C VAL A 101 -2.72 -4.41 10.37
N THR A 102 -4.00 -4.67 10.65
CA THR A 102 -4.48 -5.90 11.28
C THR A 102 -5.36 -6.66 10.30
N VAL A 103 -5.05 -7.93 10.06
CA VAL A 103 -5.85 -8.79 9.19
C VAL A 103 -6.60 -9.82 10.03
N SER A 104 -7.91 -9.90 9.88
CA SER A 104 -8.71 -10.92 10.56
C SER A 104 -8.40 -12.33 10.04
N GLU A 105 -8.75 -13.35 10.83
CA GLU A 105 -8.62 -14.77 10.44
C GLU A 105 -9.23 -15.10 9.07
N LYS A 106 -10.28 -14.38 8.65
CA LYS A 106 -10.92 -14.56 7.34
C LYS A 106 -10.00 -14.20 6.16
N GLY A 107 -9.06 -13.29 6.38
CA GLY A 107 -8.08 -12.84 5.37
C GLY A 107 -6.73 -13.57 5.44
N SER A 108 -6.52 -14.41 6.46
CA SER A 108 -5.22 -15.05 6.76
C SER A 108 -4.66 -15.89 5.60
N GLY A 109 -5.53 -16.50 4.78
CA GLY A 109 -5.14 -17.38 3.68
C GLY A 109 -4.25 -16.75 2.61
N ASN A 110 -4.30 -15.42 2.46
CA ASN A 110 -3.52 -14.68 1.46
C ASN A 110 -2.29 -13.96 2.03
N LEU A 111 -2.01 -14.11 3.33
CA LEU A 111 -0.89 -13.40 3.99
C LEU A 111 0.49 -13.89 3.54
N GLY A 112 0.62 -15.16 3.13
CA GLY A 112 1.87 -15.64 2.52
C GLY A 112 2.18 -14.96 1.19
N LEU A 113 1.15 -14.63 0.40
CA LEU A 113 1.31 -13.87 -0.84
C LEU A 113 1.63 -12.41 -0.55
N LEU A 114 1.02 -11.81 0.48
CA LEU A 114 1.38 -10.47 0.95
C LEU A 114 2.85 -10.41 1.38
N ASP A 115 3.31 -11.36 2.20
CA ASP A 115 4.70 -11.43 2.65
C ASP A 115 5.68 -11.54 1.47
N ALA A 116 5.37 -12.38 0.48
CA ALA A 116 6.20 -12.52 -0.72
C ALA A 116 6.24 -11.22 -1.53
N PHE A 117 5.09 -10.58 -1.70
CA PHE A 117 4.98 -9.33 -2.44
C PHE A 117 5.79 -8.21 -1.79
N LEU A 118 5.66 -8.03 -0.47
CA LEU A 118 6.39 -7.01 0.30
C LEU A 118 7.90 -7.27 0.27
N LYS A 119 8.34 -8.53 0.32
CA LYS A 119 9.78 -8.88 0.19
C LYS A 119 10.40 -8.45 -1.14
N GLU A 120 9.61 -8.44 -2.21
CA GLU A 120 10.07 -8.08 -3.55
C GLU A 120 9.98 -6.57 -3.82
N ASN A 121 9.12 -5.87 -3.09
CA ASN A 121 8.71 -4.49 -3.42
C ASN A 121 9.02 -3.46 -2.34
N ASP A 122 9.46 -3.84 -1.14
CA ASP A 122 9.71 -2.93 0.01
C ASP A 122 10.90 -3.36 0.86
N LEU A 123 11.27 -2.51 1.84
CA LEU A 123 12.17 -2.87 2.93
C LEU A 123 11.44 -3.72 3.99
N PHE A 124 11.01 -4.91 3.58
CA PHE A 124 10.24 -5.82 4.41
C PHE A 124 11.10 -6.61 5.41
N THR A 125 10.69 -6.60 6.67
CA THR A 125 11.31 -7.38 7.74
C THR A 125 10.26 -8.12 8.55
N CYS A 126 10.63 -9.27 9.12
CA CYS A 126 9.79 -9.98 10.08
C CYS A 126 10.45 -9.90 11.46
N SER A 127 9.71 -9.46 12.48
CA SER A 127 10.15 -9.67 13.86
C SER A 127 10.00 -11.15 14.18
N SER A 128 11.05 -11.93 13.90
CA SER A 128 11.12 -13.31 14.35
C SER A 128 11.24 -13.28 15.87
N THR A 129 10.21 -13.76 16.56
CA THR A 129 10.37 -14.20 17.94
C THR A 129 11.23 -15.45 17.90
N THR A 130 12.55 -15.26 18.04
CA THR A 130 13.46 -16.37 18.33
C THR A 130 12.96 -17.02 19.61
N THR A 131 12.25 -18.13 19.45
CA THR A 131 11.84 -18.97 20.56
C THR A 131 13.10 -19.72 20.97
N ASN A 132 13.91 -19.12 21.85
CA ASN A 132 14.97 -19.84 22.55
C ASN A 132 14.28 -20.83 23.49
N SER A 133 14.02 -22.04 23.00
CA SER A 133 13.71 -23.20 23.83
C SER A 133 15.00 -23.63 24.52
N PHE A 134 15.06 -23.44 25.85
CA PHE A 134 16.00 -24.12 26.75
C PHE A 134 15.48 -25.52 27.09
#